data_AF-A0A0N8WAP1-F1
#
_entry.id   AF-A0A0N8WAP1-F1
#
_cell.length_a   1.000
_cell.length_b   1.000
_cell.length_c   1.000
_cell.angle_alpha   90.00
_cell.angle_beta   90.00
_cell.angle_gamma   90.00
#
_symmetry.space_group_name_H-M   'P 1'
#
loop_
_entity.id
_entity.type
_entity.pdbx_description
1 polymer ?
#
loop_
_entity_poly.entity_id
_entity_poly.type
_entity_poly.pdbx_seq_one_letter_code
_entity_poly.pdbx_strand_id
1 'polypeptide(L)'
;MPTDLIEKVDGLLDQFMSIVNNLVEERKIQRGIARSQNPSSIVAVLDKTTLYILAQNHAGALSTMYTYHPDKQISEQKALSSARWEFGYEDPLMIVFPRVVLDQSEKERWDILRVIALSHVESEVQRAINLMSLMQIRPLFGHASYIVDDRTASVLVPLTDEGDSFYDEAIKPALERAGLIPRRALEFGDDEDKLKAIWRDICRSRMVV
;
A
#
# COMPACT_ATOMS: atom_id res chain seq x y z
N MET A 1 -14.68 17.92 -9.46
CA MET A 1 -13.63 18.76 -10.08
C MET A 1 -14.24 19.51 -11.26
N PRO A 2 -13.83 20.75 -11.58
CA PRO A 2 -14.24 21.46 -12.80
C PRO A 2 -13.90 20.67 -14.09
N THR A 3 -14.73 20.78 -15.12
CA THR A 3 -14.62 19.96 -16.35
C THR A 3 -13.31 20.19 -17.10
N ASP A 4 -12.83 21.43 -17.18
CA ASP A 4 -11.55 21.79 -17.79
C ASP A 4 -10.35 21.13 -17.08
N LEU A 5 -10.42 21.01 -15.76
CA LEU A 5 -9.40 20.30 -14.99
C LEU A 5 -9.50 18.79 -15.18
N ILE A 6 -10.71 18.25 -15.34
CA ILE A 6 -10.90 16.82 -15.64
C ILE A 6 -10.23 16.47 -16.97
N GLU A 7 -10.47 17.25 -18.03
CA GLU A 7 -9.85 17.03 -19.34
C GLU A 7 -8.31 17.10 -19.28
N LYS A 8 -7.76 18.04 -18.49
CA LYS A 8 -6.31 18.12 -18.24
C LYS A 8 -5.76 16.90 -17.52
N VAL A 9 -6.48 16.39 -16.52
CA VAL A 9 -6.11 15.18 -15.78
C VAL A 9 -6.13 13.98 -16.71
N ASP A 10 -7.18 13.81 -17.51
CA ASP A 10 -7.33 12.69 -18.43
C ASP A 10 -6.21 12.70 -19.49
N GLY A 11 -5.95 13.85 -20.10
CA GLY A 11 -4.84 13.99 -21.05
C GLY A 11 -3.46 13.78 -20.41
N LEU A 12 -3.28 14.11 -19.12
CA LEU A 12 -2.06 13.79 -18.37
C LEU A 12 -1.92 12.28 -18.16
N LEU A 13 -3.02 11.62 -17.77
CA LEU A 13 -3.06 10.17 -17.55
C LEU A 13 -2.79 9.39 -18.83
N ASP A 14 -3.37 9.80 -19.96
CA ASP A 14 -3.13 9.15 -21.26
C ASP A 14 -1.64 9.22 -21.65
N GLN A 15 -1.03 10.40 -21.53
CA GLN A 15 0.39 10.56 -21.81
C GLN A 15 1.26 9.74 -20.84
N PHE A 16 0.94 9.77 -19.56
CA PHE A 16 1.64 8.99 -18.54
C PHE A 16 1.56 7.48 -18.84
N MET A 17 0.37 6.98 -19.17
CA MET A 17 0.14 5.57 -19.47
C MET A 17 0.84 5.14 -20.77
N SER A 18 0.94 6.02 -21.76
CA SER A 18 1.77 5.76 -22.95
C SER A 18 3.25 5.53 -22.58
N ILE A 19 3.80 6.35 -21.68
CA ILE A 19 5.18 6.19 -21.20
C ILE A 19 5.33 4.88 -20.40
N VAL A 20 4.39 4.57 -19.49
CA VAL A 20 4.39 3.31 -18.73
C VAL A 20 4.33 2.10 -19.66
N ASN A 21 3.48 2.13 -20.70
CA ASN A 21 3.36 1.04 -21.67
C ASN A 21 4.69 0.77 -22.38
N ASN A 22 5.36 1.83 -22.85
CA ASN A 22 6.68 1.68 -23.49
C ASN A 22 7.70 1.10 -22.51
N LEU A 23 7.76 1.59 -21.27
CA LEU A 23 8.69 1.09 -20.25
C LEU A 23 8.47 -0.38 -19.92
N VAL A 24 7.20 -0.82 -19.80
CA VAL A 24 6.84 -2.21 -19.54
C VAL A 24 7.25 -3.10 -20.72
N GLU A 25 7.03 -2.65 -21.95
CA GLU A 25 7.40 -3.40 -23.16
C GLU A 25 8.92 -3.50 -23.35
N GLU A 26 9.64 -2.37 -23.24
CA GLU A 26 11.12 -2.31 -23.33
C GLU A 26 11.79 -3.22 -22.32
N ARG A 27 11.28 -3.24 -21.07
CA ARG A 27 11.82 -4.05 -19.98
C ARG A 27 11.25 -5.48 -19.93
N LYS A 28 10.36 -5.85 -20.87
CA LYS A 28 9.67 -7.15 -20.91
C LYS A 28 9.00 -7.53 -19.59
N ILE A 29 8.44 -6.52 -18.90
CA ILE A 29 7.72 -6.72 -17.64
C ILE A 29 6.36 -7.34 -17.97
N GLN A 30 5.94 -8.35 -17.20
CA GLN A 30 4.61 -8.92 -17.37
C GLN A 30 3.56 -7.87 -16.99
N ARG A 31 2.54 -7.67 -17.84
CA ARG A 31 1.51 -6.62 -17.64
C ARG A 31 0.82 -6.68 -16.28
N GLY A 32 0.62 -7.88 -15.73
CA GLY A 32 0.02 -8.07 -14.40
C GLY A 32 0.86 -7.54 -13.23
N ILE A 33 2.15 -7.27 -13.43
CA ILE A 33 3.04 -6.70 -12.41
C ILE A 33 2.74 -5.20 -12.21
N ALA A 34 2.67 -4.45 -13.30
CA ALA A 34 2.37 -3.02 -13.29
C ALA A 34 0.84 -2.83 -13.18
N ARG A 35 0.31 -2.72 -11.96
CA ARG A 35 -1.15 -2.71 -11.73
C ARG A 35 -1.90 -1.60 -12.48
N SER A 36 -1.22 -0.50 -12.82
CA SER A 36 -1.81 0.57 -13.63
C SER A 36 -2.21 0.13 -15.05
N GLN A 37 -1.68 -0.99 -15.56
CA GLN A 37 -2.10 -1.57 -16.84
C GLN A 37 -3.34 -2.45 -16.72
N ASN A 38 -3.80 -2.75 -15.51
CA ASN A 38 -4.99 -3.56 -15.29
C ASN A 38 -6.24 -2.67 -15.25
N PRO A 39 -7.41 -3.19 -15.67
CA PRO A 39 -8.69 -2.51 -15.52
C PRO A 39 -8.92 -2.10 -14.06
N SER A 40 -8.86 -0.80 -13.77
CA SER A 40 -8.89 -0.29 -12.40
C SER A 40 -9.97 0.76 -12.24
N SER A 41 -10.61 0.77 -11.07
CA SER A 41 -11.36 1.95 -10.64
C SER A 41 -10.37 3.00 -10.15
N ILE A 42 -10.62 4.26 -10.50
CA ILE A 42 -9.69 5.37 -10.29
C ILE A 42 -10.37 6.45 -9.48
N VAL A 43 -9.66 6.97 -8.48
CA VAL A 43 -10.03 8.19 -7.76
C VAL A 43 -8.91 9.20 -7.97
N ALA A 44 -9.22 10.27 -8.70
CA ALA A 44 -8.34 11.42 -8.87
C ALA A 44 -8.65 12.46 -7.78
N VAL A 45 -7.64 12.81 -6.99
CA VAL A 45 -7.72 13.81 -5.93
C VAL A 45 -6.76 14.95 -6.26
N LEU A 46 -7.29 16.11 -6.64
CA LEU A 46 -6.49 17.30 -6.85
C LEU A 46 -6.61 18.24 -5.66
N ASP A 47 -5.50 18.48 -4.98
CA ASP A 47 -5.41 19.43 -3.89
C ASP A 47 -4.75 20.75 -4.34
N LYS A 48 -4.31 21.57 -3.39
CA LYS A 48 -3.62 22.83 -3.67
C LYS A 48 -2.34 22.65 -4.52
N THR A 49 -1.56 21.60 -4.31
CA THR A 49 -0.20 21.44 -4.86
C THR A 49 0.01 20.14 -5.63
N THR A 50 -0.87 19.16 -5.46
CA THR A 50 -0.62 17.78 -5.81
C THR A 50 -1.88 17.12 -6.37
N LEU A 51 -1.69 16.31 -7.41
CA LEU A 51 -2.68 15.39 -7.94
C LEU A 51 -2.30 13.96 -7.50
N TYR A 52 -3.19 13.34 -6.75
CA TYR A 52 -3.09 11.93 -6.36
C TYR A 52 -4.01 11.11 -7.26
N ILE A 53 -3.47 10.06 -7.84
CA ILE A 53 -4.22 9.06 -8.61
C ILE A 53 -4.19 7.77 -7.82
N LEU A 54 -5.32 7.45 -7.21
CA LEU A 54 -5.52 6.25 -6.42
C LEU A 54 -6.28 5.25 -7.27
N ALA A 55 -5.76 4.05 -7.45
CA ALA A 55 -6.41 3.06 -8.27
C ALA A 55 -6.34 1.66 -7.66
N GLN A 56 -7.37 0.86 -7.93
CA GLN A 56 -7.36 -0.55 -7.60
C GLN A 56 -8.04 -1.34 -8.72
N ASN A 57 -7.47 -2.50 -9.04
CA ASN A 57 -8.10 -3.46 -9.93
C ASN A 57 -9.50 -3.82 -9.39
N HIS A 58 -10.51 -3.76 -10.24
CA HIS A 58 -11.88 -4.06 -9.84
C HIS A 58 -12.52 -4.99 -10.87
N ALA A 59 -12.99 -6.15 -10.41
CA ALA A 59 -13.74 -7.09 -11.23
C ALA A 59 -15.21 -6.64 -11.28
N GLY A 60 -15.50 -5.64 -12.10
CA GLY A 60 -16.85 -5.07 -12.19
C GLY A 60 -16.92 -3.85 -13.10
N ALA A 61 -17.97 -3.04 -12.91
CA ALA A 61 -18.08 -1.76 -13.60
C ALA A 61 -16.96 -0.83 -13.10
N LEU A 62 -16.06 -0.46 -14.01
CA LEU A 62 -14.99 0.49 -13.71
C LEU A 62 -15.59 1.87 -13.45
N SER A 63 -15.08 2.55 -12.44
CA SER A 63 -15.50 3.91 -12.11
C SER A 63 -14.30 4.84 -12.03
N THR A 64 -14.50 6.07 -12.49
CA THR A 64 -13.54 7.15 -12.31
C THR A 64 -14.22 8.28 -11.54
N MET A 65 -13.63 8.68 -10.42
CA MET A 65 -14.16 9.74 -9.57
C MET A 65 -13.15 10.87 -9.42
N TYR A 66 -13.62 12.12 -9.46
CA TYR A 66 -12.76 13.30 -9.41
C TYR A 66 -13.13 14.21 -8.23
N THR A 67 -12.23 14.30 -7.26
CA THR A 67 -12.36 15.18 -6.11
C THR A 67 -11.42 16.38 -6.23
N TYR A 68 -11.86 17.55 -5.75
CA TYR A 68 -11.12 18.80 -5.90
C TYR A 68 -11.14 19.57 -4.59
N HIS A 69 -9.95 19.84 -4.07
CA HIS A 69 -9.74 20.48 -2.77
C HIS A 69 -8.68 21.60 -2.88
N PRO A 70 -8.99 22.72 -3.55
CA PRO A 70 -8.01 23.79 -3.80
C PRO A 70 -7.47 24.44 -2.52
N ASP A 71 -8.24 24.40 -1.44
CA ASP A 71 -7.90 25.04 -0.16
C ASP A 71 -7.19 24.12 0.83
N LYS A 72 -6.98 22.85 0.46
CA LYS A 72 -6.38 21.84 1.34
C LYS A 72 -5.05 21.38 0.77
N GLN A 73 -4.16 20.99 1.68
CA GLN A 73 -3.00 20.18 1.37
C GLN A 73 -3.20 18.83 2.05
N ILE A 74 -3.25 17.77 1.26
CA ILE A 74 -3.54 16.41 1.70
C ILE A 74 -2.21 15.67 1.76
N SER A 75 -1.93 14.94 2.84
CA SER A 75 -0.76 14.08 2.89
C SER A 75 -1.02 12.78 2.13
N GLU A 76 0.03 12.16 1.60
CA GLU A 76 -0.04 10.85 0.94
C GLU A 76 -0.72 9.78 1.81
N GLN A 77 -0.36 9.72 3.10
CA GLN A 77 -0.98 8.79 4.06
C GLN A 77 -2.48 9.02 4.19
N LYS A 78 -2.91 10.29 4.20
CA LYS A 78 -4.32 10.63 4.28
C LYS A 78 -5.06 10.24 3.00
N ALA A 79 -4.47 10.53 1.83
CA ALA A 79 -5.04 10.13 0.54
C ALA A 79 -5.24 8.60 0.45
N LEU A 80 -4.22 7.82 0.83
CA LEU A 80 -4.31 6.36 0.90
C LEU A 80 -5.37 5.90 1.92
N SER A 81 -5.41 6.51 3.11
CA SER A 81 -6.42 6.14 4.11
C SER A 81 -7.84 6.41 3.63
N SER A 82 -8.10 7.55 2.96
CA SER A 82 -9.38 7.85 2.35
C SER A 82 -9.73 6.85 1.24
N ALA A 83 -8.76 6.45 0.42
CA ALA A 83 -8.95 5.40 -0.59
C ALA A 83 -9.50 4.11 0.01
N ARG A 84 -8.94 3.70 1.16
CA ARG A 84 -9.36 2.49 1.87
C ARG A 84 -10.72 2.63 2.54
N TRP A 85 -10.93 3.71 3.27
CA TRP A 85 -12.14 3.90 4.08
C TRP A 85 -13.37 4.32 3.27
N GLU A 86 -13.20 5.20 2.28
CA GLU A 86 -14.32 5.76 1.52
C GLU A 86 -14.67 4.93 0.29
N PHE A 87 -13.67 4.33 -0.36
CA PHE A 87 -13.85 3.60 -1.63
C PHE A 87 -13.63 2.08 -1.49
N GLY A 88 -13.29 1.59 -0.30
CA GLY A 88 -13.14 0.17 -0.02
C GLY A 88 -11.93 -0.46 -0.72
N TYR A 89 -10.91 0.32 -1.08
CA TYR A 89 -9.68 -0.23 -1.65
C TYR A 89 -8.91 -0.98 -0.56
N GLU A 90 -8.52 -2.22 -0.82
CA GLU A 90 -7.74 -3.06 0.09
C GLU A 90 -6.24 -2.74 -0.05
N ASP A 91 -5.76 -2.74 -1.30
CA ASP A 91 -4.38 -2.47 -1.69
C ASP A 91 -4.36 -1.47 -2.85
N PRO A 92 -4.63 -0.17 -2.57
CA PRO A 92 -4.59 0.86 -3.60
C PRO A 92 -3.16 1.10 -4.10
N LEU A 93 -3.00 1.20 -5.42
CA LEU A 93 -1.84 1.86 -6.00
C LEU A 93 -2.05 3.38 -5.93
N MET A 94 -0.96 4.12 -5.74
CA MET A 94 -0.98 5.58 -5.73
C MET A 94 0.10 6.12 -6.65
N ILE A 95 -0.28 7.02 -7.55
CA ILE A 95 0.64 7.77 -8.39
C ILE A 95 0.47 9.25 -8.06
N VAL A 96 1.58 9.95 -7.87
CA VAL A 96 1.60 11.33 -7.39
C VAL A 96 2.18 12.23 -8.48
N PHE A 97 1.43 13.28 -8.83
CA PHE A 97 1.86 14.28 -9.79
C PHE A 97 1.87 15.66 -9.14
N PRO A 98 2.93 16.47 -9.33
CA PRO A 98 2.89 17.88 -8.98
C PRO A 98 1.81 18.60 -9.79
N ARG A 99 1.00 19.46 -9.17
CA ARG A 99 -0.09 20.20 -9.85
C ARG A 99 0.40 21.01 -11.04
N VAL A 100 1.62 21.56 -10.97
CA VAL A 100 2.23 22.37 -12.04
C VAL A 100 2.29 21.60 -13.38
N VAL A 101 2.33 20.27 -13.33
CA VAL A 101 2.37 19.40 -14.52
C VAL A 101 1.06 19.45 -15.34
N LEU A 102 -0.06 19.80 -14.70
CA LEU A 102 -1.36 19.94 -15.38
C LEU A 102 -1.43 21.17 -16.29
N ASP A 103 -0.61 22.19 -16.03
CA ASP A 103 -0.60 23.44 -16.77
C ASP A 103 0.54 23.51 -17.80
N GLN A 104 1.40 22.49 -17.84
CA GLN A 104 2.49 22.35 -18.81
C GLN A 104 2.00 21.73 -20.13
N SER A 105 2.65 22.10 -21.24
CA SER A 105 2.44 21.41 -22.52
C SER A 105 2.97 19.97 -22.48
N GLU A 106 2.49 19.12 -23.39
CA GLU A 106 2.90 17.70 -23.46
C GLU A 106 4.42 17.51 -23.54
N LYS A 107 5.13 18.40 -24.25
CA LYS A 107 6.58 18.35 -24.39
C LYS A 107 7.29 18.73 -23.09
N GLU A 108 6.81 19.77 -22.41
CA GLU A 108 7.42 20.27 -21.17
C GLU A 108 7.26 19.28 -20.02
N ARG A 109 6.10 18.62 -19.93
CA ARG A 109 5.87 17.64 -18.86
C ARG A 109 6.49 16.27 -19.13
N TRP A 110 6.98 15.99 -20.33
CA TRP A 110 7.45 14.66 -20.71
C TRP A 110 8.54 14.12 -19.78
N ASP A 111 9.55 14.93 -19.46
CA ASP A 111 10.66 14.50 -18.59
C ASP A 111 10.15 14.18 -17.18
N ILE A 112 9.26 15.01 -16.64
CA ILE A 112 8.67 14.80 -15.31
C ILE A 112 7.82 13.53 -15.31
N LEU A 113 6.95 13.35 -16.31
CA LEU A 113 6.13 12.15 -16.42
C LEU A 113 6.98 10.88 -16.59
N ARG A 114 8.10 10.96 -17.31
CA ARG A 114 9.02 9.83 -17.47
C ARG A 114 9.68 9.44 -16.15
N VAL A 115 10.13 10.41 -15.36
CA VAL A 115 10.69 10.14 -14.02
C VAL A 115 9.64 9.47 -13.12
N ILE A 116 8.41 10.00 -13.10
CA ILE A 116 7.31 9.43 -12.31
C ILE A 116 6.97 8.01 -12.81
N ALA A 117 6.94 7.78 -14.12
CA ALA A 117 6.63 6.49 -14.72
C ALA A 117 7.71 5.44 -14.39
N LEU A 118 9.00 5.83 -14.45
CA LEU A 118 10.11 4.96 -14.06
C LEU A 118 9.99 4.54 -12.59
N SER A 119 9.77 5.51 -11.69
CA SER A 119 9.61 5.25 -10.26
C SER A 119 8.39 4.35 -9.99
N HIS A 120 7.26 4.61 -10.66
CA HIS A 120 6.05 3.79 -10.56
C HIS A 120 6.31 2.34 -10.98
N VAL A 121 6.86 2.12 -12.17
CA VAL A 121 7.16 0.77 -12.69
C VAL A 121 8.14 0.04 -11.78
N GLU A 122 9.19 0.70 -11.30
CA GLU A 122 10.16 0.11 -10.39
C GLU A 122 9.52 -0.31 -9.06
N SER A 123 8.67 0.55 -8.49
CA SER A 123 7.96 0.24 -7.25
C SER A 123 7.03 -0.98 -7.40
N GLU A 124 6.33 -1.10 -8.54
CA GLU A 124 5.44 -2.23 -8.83
C GLU A 124 6.21 -3.53 -9.08
N VAL A 125 7.38 -3.46 -9.73
CA VAL A 125 8.29 -4.61 -9.85
C VAL A 125 8.78 -5.06 -8.48
N GLN A 126 9.24 -4.14 -7.64
CA GLN A 126 9.71 -4.49 -6.29
C GLN A 126 8.58 -5.07 -5.43
N ARG A 127 7.37 -4.52 -5.52
CA ARG A 127 6.17 -5.07 -4.87
C ARG A 127 5.91 -6.51 -5.32
N ALA A 128 5.95 -6.77 -6.63
CA ALA A 128 5.76 -8.12 -7.16
C ALA A 128 6.86 -9.09 -6.70
N ILE A 129 8.13 -8.66 -6.65
CA ILE A 129 9.24 -9.45 -6.10
C ILE A 129 8.98 -9.79 -4.63
N ASN A 130 8.54 -8.82 -3.83
CA ASN A 130 8.23 -9.03 -2.42
C ASN A 130 7.04 -10.00 -2.22
N LEU A 131 6.02 -9.93 -3.09
CA LEU A 131 4.92 -10.92 -3.06
C LEU A 131 5.39 -12.31 -3.48
N MET A 132 6.24 -12.39 -4.51
CA MET A 132 6.79 -13.67 -4.96
C MET A 132 7.72 -14.30 -3.92
N SER A 133 8.51 -13.51 -3.19
CA SER A 133 9.33 -14.04 -2.10
C SER A 133 8.46 -14.60 -0.97
N LEU A 134 7.33 -13.93 -0.66
CA LEU A 134 6.32 -14.48 0.25
C LEU A 134 5.68 -15.78 -0.27
N MET A 135 5.50 -15.95 -1.58
CA MET A 135 5.02 -17.22 -2.17
C MET A 135 6.10 -18.32 -2.18
N GLN A 136 7.38 -17.96 -2.34
CA GLN A 136 8.50 -18.91 -2.34
C GLN A 136 8.79 -19.45 -0.95
N ILE A 137 8.60 -18.62 0.08
CA ILE A 137 8.46 -19.11 1.45
C ILE A 137 7.14 -19.87 1.45
N ARG A 138 7.16 -21.21 1.30
CA ARG A 138 5.98 -22.03 1.59
C ARG A 138 5.74 -21.88 3.09
N PRO A 139 4.83 -20.99 3.54
CA PRO A 139 4.70 -20.78 4.98
C PRO A 139 4.13 -22.09 5.53
N LEU A 140 4.57 -22.50 6.71
CA LEU A 140 4.11 -23.75 7.34
C LEU A 140 2.58 -23.88 7.33
N PHE A 141 1.86 -22.75 7.39
CA PHE A 141 0.39 -22.67 7.40
C PHE A 141 -0.25 -22.07 6.13
N GLY A 142 0.48 -22.02 5.01
CA GLY A 142 0.02 -21.40 3.77
C GLY A 142 0.06 -19.87 3.77
N HIS A 143 -0.41 -19.24 2.69
CA HIS A 143 -0.36 -17.79 2.50
C HIS A 143 -1.11 -17.06 3.62
N ALA A 144 -0.41 -16.18 4.32
CA ALA A 144 -0.94 -15.33 5.37
C ALA A 144 -1.68 -14.12 4.76
N SER A 145 -2.97 -14.25 4.47
CA SER A 145 -3.85 -13.13 4.06
C SER A 145 -4.48 -12.44 5.28
N TYR A 146 -3.68 -12.15 6.30
CA TYR A 146 -4.18 -11.56 7.54
C TYR A 146 -4.18 -10.03 7.47
N ILE A 147 -5.30 -9.41 7.86
CA ILE A 147 -5.38 -7.96 8.06
C ILE A 147 -4.61 -7.62 9.35
N VAL A 148 -3.62 -6.73 9.22
CA VAL A 148 -2.84 -6.20 10.35
C VAL A 148 -3.73 -5.30 11.22
N ASP A 149 -3.76 -5.53 12.53
CA ASP A 149 -4.34 -4.62 13.52
C ASP A 149 -3.24 -3.69 14.03
N ASP A 150 -3.34 -2.41 13.67
CA ASP A 150 -2.36 -1.37 14.02
C ASP A 150 -2.19 -1.13 15.53
N ARG A 151 -3.07 -1.73 16.35
CA ARG A 151 -3.07 -1.61 17.80
C ARG A 151 -2.40 -2.79 18.49
N THR A 152 -2.12 -3.91 17.82
CA THR A 152 -1.59 -5.11 18.50
C THR A 152 -0.09 -5.29 18.28
N ALA A 153 0.59 -5.81 19.30
CA ALA A 153 1.98 -6.25 19.24
C ALA A 153 2.07 -7.71 19.67
N SER A 154 2.71 -8.56 18.86
CA SER A 154 2.97 -9.96 19.21
C SER A 154 4.25 -10.04 20.02
N VAL A 155 4.26 -10.74 21.14
CA VAL A 155 5.40 -10.79 22.06
C VAL A 155 5.87 -12.24 22.23
N LEU A 156 7.12 -12.50 21.85
CA LEU A 156 7.76 -13.80 21.87
C LEU A 156 8.87 -13.82 22.93
N VAL A 157 8.50 -14.16 24.15
CA VAL A 157 9.43 -14.23 25.29
C VAL A 157 9.50 -15.67 25.78
N PRO A 158 10.70 -16.18 26.18
CA PRO A 158 10.83 -17.50 26.77
C PRO A 158 9.83 -17.74 27.90
N LEU A 159 9.28 -18.95 27.97
CA LEU A 159 8.39 -19.39 29.05
C LEU A 159 9.22 -19.86 30.24
N THR A 160 9.93 -18.91 30.85
CA THR A 160 10.74 -19.09 32.05
C THR A 160 10.37 -18.01 33.07
N ASP A 161 10.66 -18.23 34.34
CA ASP A 161 10.39 -17.23 35.39
C ASP A 161 11.07 -15.88 35.10
N GLU A 162 12.29 -15.91 34.54
CA GLU A 162 13.01 -14.72 34.09
C GLU A 162 12.30 -14.04 32.90
N GLY A 163 11.78 -14.84 31.96
CA GLY A 163 11.00 -14.33 30.83
C GLY A 163 9.66 -13.72 31.28
N ASP A 164 8.99 -14.33 32.26
CA ASP A 164 7.78 -13.79 32.88
C ASP A 164 8.04 -12.44 33.54
N SER A 165 9.08 -12.37 34.38
CA SER A 165 9.51 -11.14 35.03
C SER A 165 9.85 -10.06 34.01
N PHE A 166 10.62 -10.40 32.96
CA PHE A 166 11.02 -9.45 31.93
C PHE A 166 9.83 -8.95 31.09
N TYR A 167 8.87 -9.83 30.81
CA TYR A 167 7.65 -9.46 30.12
C TYR A 167 6.82 -8.47 30.94
N ASP A 168 6.55 -8.79 32.21
CA ASP A 168 5.67 -8.01 33.07
C ASP A 168 6.30 -6.68 33.49
N GLU A 169 7.61 -6.64 33.73
CA GLU A 169 8.31 -5.44 34.23
C GLU A 169 8.74 -4.48 33.11
N ALA A 170 9.11 -5.00 31.93
CA ALA A 170 9.72 -4.19 30.88
C ALA A 170 8.86 -4.13 29.61
N ILE A 171 8.53 -5.28 29.01
CA ILE A 171 7.95 -5.33 27.66
C ILE A 171 6.50 -4.84 27.66
N LYS A 172 5.65 -5.41 28.51
CA LYS A 172 4.22 -5.06 28.57
C LYS A 172 4.02 -3.58 28.88
N PRO A 173 4.66 -2.98 29.91
CA PRO A 173 4.50 -1.56 30.19
C PRO A 173 5.02 -0.66 29.07
N ALA A 174 6.10 -1.06 28.37
CA ALA A 174 6.62 -0.28 27.25
C ALA A 174 5.66 -0.25 26.06
N LEU A 175 5.07 -1.39 25.71
CA LEU A 175 4.09 -1.50 24.63
C LEU A 175 2.79 -0.77 24.95
N GLU A 176 2.28 -0.90 26.18
CA GLU A 176 1.07 -0.19 26.62
C GLU A 176 1.28 1.34 26.62
N ARG A 177 2.46 1.83 27.05
CA ARG A 177 2.83 3.26 26.95
C ARG A 177 2.90 3.75 25.50
N ALA A 178 3.23 2.88 24.57
CA ALA A 178 3.22 3.18 23.13
C ALA A 178 1.82 3.08 22.50
N GLY A 179 0.78 2.79 23.29
CA GLY A 179 -0.60 2.66 22.83
C GLY A 179 -0.91 1.32 22.15
N LEU A 180 -0.10 0.29 22.40
CA LEU A 180 -0.26 -1.03 21.81
C LEU A 180 -0.85 -2.02 22.82
N ILE A 181 -1.54 -3.02 22.30
CA ILE A 181 -2.13 -4.16 23.03
C ILE A 181 -1.17 -5.34 22.86
N PRO A 182 -0.37 -5.68 23.89
CA PRO A 182 0.55 -6.79 23.83
C PRO A 182 -0.19 -8.13 23.83
N ARG A 183 0.22 -9.02 22.93
CA ARG A 183 -0.22 -10.42 22.83
C ARG A 183 0.98 -11.33 23.02
N ARG A 184 1.18 -11.78 24.25
CA ARG A 184 2.24 -12.74 24.56
C ARG A 184 1.86 -14.14 24.08
N ALA A 185 2.78 -14.78 23.35
CA ALA A 185 2.68 -16.21 23.09
C ALA A 185 2.96 -16.97 24.41
N LEU A 186 1.94 -17.61 24.96
CA LEU A 186 2.01 -18.35 26.23
C LEU A 186 2.30 -19.84 26.04
N GLU A 187 2.18 -20.33 24.82
CA GLU A 187 2.44 -21.72 24.48
C GLU A 187 3.27 -21.75 23.20
N PHE A 188 4.50 -22.26 23.30
CA PHE A 188 5.32 -22.63 22.17
C PHE A 188 5.42 -24.15 22.18
N GLY A 189 4.92 -24.85 21.16
CA GLY A 189 5.17 -26.29 21.12
C GLY A 189 4.25 -27.15 20.26
N ASP A 190 4.94 -28.07 19.59
CA ASP A 190 4.66 -29.46 19.21
C ASP A 190 3.44 -29.82 18.35
N ASP A 191 2.39 -28.99 18.37
CA ASP A 191 1.16 -29.18 17.61
C ASP A 191 0.99 -28.07 16.56
N GLU A 192 0.55 -28.48 15.36
CA GLU A 192 0.23 -27.62 14.23
C GLU A 192 -0.73 -26.48 14.62
N ASP A 193 -1.75 -26.75 15.46
CA ASP A 193 -2.76 -25.75 15.83
C ASP A 193 -2.18 -24.63 16.72
N LYS A 194 -1.29 -24.98 17.65
CA LYS A 194 -0.62 -24.02 18.53
C LYS A 194 0.34 -23.12 17.75
N LEU A 195 1.13 -23.73 16.87
CA LEU A 195 2.02 -23.00 15.97
C LEU A 195 1.22 -22.09 15.02
N LYS A 196 0.07 -22.55 14.51
CA LYS A 196 -0.81 -21.74 13.66
C LYS A 196 -1.45 -20.56 14.40
N ALA A 197 -1.77 -20.72 15.68
CA ALA A 197 -2.26 -19.63 16.52
C ALA A 197 -1.20 -18.54 16.71
N ILE A 198 0.03 -18.92 17.04
CA ILE A 198 1.15 -17.96 17.16
C ILE A 198 1.45 -17.29 15.81
N TRP A 199 1.51 -18.07 14.73
CA TRP A 199 1.72 -17.56 13.38
C TRP A 199 0.67 -16.51 13.00
N ARG A 200 -0.60 -16.77 13.31
CA ARG A 200 -1.68 -15.81 13.08
C ARG A 200 -1.49 -14.53 13.90
N ASP A 201 -1.10 -14.61 15.17
CA ASP A 201 -0.89 -13.43 16.00
C ASP A 201 0.34 -12.62 15.54
N ILE A 202 1.39 -13.28 15.08
CA ILE A 202 2.54 -12.65 14.41
C ILE A 202 2.08 -11.88 13.17
N CYS A 203 1.38 -12.54 12.25
CA CYS A 203 0.99 -11.91 10.98
C CYS A 203 -0.08 -10.82 11.12
N ARG A 204 -0.85 -10.81 12.20
CA ARG A 204 -1.88 -9.79 12.48
C ARG A 204 -1.36 -8.59 13.26
N SER A 205 -0.17 -8.67 13.84
CA SER A 205 0.33 -7.61 14.70
C SER A 205 1.12 -6.56 13.92
N ARG A 206 1.01 -5.30 14.35
CA ARG A 206 1.80 -4.19 13.81
C ARG A 206 3.29 -4.38 14.01
N MET A 207 3.67 -5.02 15.11
CA MET A 207 5.07 -5.35 15.42
C MET A 207 5.17 -6.68 16.17
N VAL A 208 6.36 -7.27 16.11
CA VAL A 208 6.76 -8.46 16.86
C VAL A 208 7.93 -8.08 17.76
N VAL A 209 7.84 -8.42 19.04
CA VAL A 209 8.84 -8.16 20.08
C VAL A 209 9.37 -9.46 20.61
#